data_AF-A0A2D5ZHW3-F1
#
_entry.id   AF-A0A2D5ZHW3-F1
#
_cell.length_a   1.000
_cell.length_b   1.000
_cell.length_c   1.000
_cell.angle_alpha   90.00
_cell.angle_beta   90.00
_cell.angle_gamma   90.00
#
_symmetry.space_group_name_H-M   'P 1'
#
loop_
_entity.id
_entity.type
_entity.pdbx_description
1 polymer ?
#
loop_
_entity_poly.entity_id
_entity_poly.type
_entity_poly.pdbx_seq_one_letter_code
_entity_poly.pdbx_strand_id
1 'polypeptide(L)'
;MIAQDRLAPPTFQSSSVVIDWSKEKLQNKFDSASLLQWVQSFPSRDDVHIYFGNVSFEGDRILMRKLQAMGCRVTSRQYQG
;
A
#
# COMPACT_ATOMS: atom_id res chain seq x y z
N MET A 1 30.33 -22.60 31.38
CA MET A 1 29.40 -21.46 31.38
C MET A 1 29.60 -20.74 30.06
N ILE A 2 28.65 -20.81 29.12
CA ILE A 2 28.70 -20.08 27.85
C ILE A 2 27.53 -19.10 27.90
N ALA A 3 27.86 -17.82 27.82
CA ALA A 3 26.91 -16.72 27.90
C ALA A 3 25.91 -16.82 26.74
N GLN A 4 24.65 -16.60 27.08
CA GLN A 4 23.52 -16.58 26.15
C GLN A 4 23.63 -15.36 25.24
N ASP A 5 23.88 -15.58 23.94
CA ASP A 5 23.51 -14.59 22.94
C ASP A 5 21.98 -14.56 22.84
N ARG A 6 21.37 -13.63 23.58
CA ARG A 6 19.96 -13.29 23.44
C ARG A 6 19.77 -12.62 22.07
N LEU A 7 19.54 -13.41 21.03
CA LEU A 7 18.88 -12.91 19.83
C LEU A 7 17.49 -12.43 20.25
N ALA A 8 17.34 -11.12 20.42
CA ALA A 8 16.02 -10.54 20.58
C ALA A 8 15.18 -10.98 19.36
N PRO A 9 14.00 -11.58 19.56
CA PRO A 9 13.15 -11.95 18.43
C PRO A 9 12.83 -10.68 17.65
N PRO A 10 12.77 -10.72 16.31
CA PRO A 10 12.42 -9.54 15.53
C PRO A 10 11.01 -9.11 15.91
N THR A 11 10.89 -7.95 16.56
CA THR A 11 9.60 -7.37 16.92
C THR A 11 9.00 -6.70 15.69
N PHE A 12 8.40 -7.50 14.80
CA PHE A 12 7.51 -6.97 13.76
C PHE A 12 6.14 -6.73 14.37
N GLN A 13 5.96 -5.58 15.04
CA GLN A 13 4.65 -5.09 15.48
C GLN A 13 4.16 -3.95 14.59
N SER A 14 4.17 -4.18 13.27
CA SER A 14 3.55 -3.28 12.31
C SER A 14 2.91 -4.13 11.23
N SER A 15 1.61 -4.36 11.33
CA SER A 15 0.84 -5.07 10.31
C SER A 15 0.67 -4.15 9.11
N SER A 16 1.63 -4.16 8.18
CA SER A 16 1.50 -3.40 6.94
C SER A 16 0.50 -4.06 6.00
N VAL A 17 -0.41 -3.28 5.42
CA VAL A 17 -1.35 -3.76 4.40
C VAL A 17 -0.81 -3.39 3.03
N VAL A 18 -0.70 -4.37 2.13
CA VAL A 18 -0.29 -4.16 0.74
C VAL A 18 -1.47 -4.39 -0.19
N ILE A 19 -1.81 -3.38 -1.01
CA ILE A 19 -2.90 -3.43 -1.98
C ILE A 19 -2.33 -3.36 -3.40
N ASP A 20 -2.61 -4.37 -4.21
CA ASP A 20 -2.36 -4.33 -5.66
C ASP A 20 -3.55 -3.67 -6.36
N TRP A 21 -3.43 -2.37 -6.62
CA TRP A 21 -4.52 -1.58 -7.20
C TRP A 21 -4.91 -2.06 -8.60
N SER A 22 -3.93 -2.39 -9.43
CA SER A 22 -4.21 -2.83 -10.80
C SER A 22 -5.02 -4.12 -10.80
N LYS A 23 -4.72 -5.05 -9.89
CA LYS A 23 -5.47 -6.30 -9.75
C LYS A 23 -6.90 -6.07 -9.26
N GLU A 24 -7.11 -5.27 -8.22
CA GLU A 24 -8.44 -4.99 -7.67
C GLU A 24 -9.33 -4.26 -8.69
N LYS A 25 -8.75 -3.33 -9.45
CA LYS A 25 -9.46 -2.57 -10.48
C LYS A 25 -9.85 -3.44 -11.67
N LEU A 26 -8.96 -4.31 -12.16
CA LEU A 26 -9.26 -5.26 -13.24
C LEU A 26 -10.41 -6.21 -12.88
N GLN A 27 -10.52 -6.58 -11.60
CA GLN A 27 -11.58 -7.46 -11.13
C GLN A 27 -12.90 -6.73 -10.85
N ASN A 28 -12.96 -5.41 -11.08
CA ASN A 28 -14.10 -4.54 -10.73
C ASN A 28 -14.57 -4.71 -9.28
N LYS A 29 -13.67 -5.10 -8.37
CA LYS A 29 -13.99 -5.31 -6.96
C LYS A 29 -14.06 -4.02 -6.17
N PHE A 30 -13.26 -3.05 -6.57
CA PHE A 30 -13.06 -1.81 -5.84
C PHE A 30 -12.92 -0.64 -6.79
N ASP A 31 -13.56 0.48 -6.44
CA ASP A 31 -13.36 1.75 -7.13
C ASP A 31 -12.49 2.71 -6.32
N SER A 32 -12.10 3.81 -6.97
CA SER A 32 -11.14 4.76 -6.41
C SER A 32 -11.71 5.48 -5.19
N ALA A 33 -13.03 5.73 -5.16
CA ALA A 33 -13.70 6.38 -4.04
C ALA A 33 -13.74 5.48 -2.81
N SER A 34 -14.08 4.20 -3.00
CA SER A 34 -14.08 3.18 -1.96
C SER A 34 -12.69 2.97 -1.37
N LEU A 35 -11.64 2.98 -2.20
CA LEU A 35 -10.24 2.93 -1.72
C LEU A 35 -9.90 4.11 -0.82
N LEU A 36 -10.22 5.33 -1.25
CA LEU A 36 -9.94 6.53 -0.46
C LEU A 36 -10.68 6.50 0.87
N GLN A 37 -11.96 6.09 0.88
CA GLN A 37 -12.75 6.00 2.11
C GLN A 37 -12.19 4.93 3.06
N TRP A 38 -11.80 3.76 2.54
CA TRP A 38 -11.20 2.70 3.35
C TRP A 38 -9.88 3.17 3.98
N VAL A 39 -9.00 3.79 3.20
CA VAL A 39 -7.72 4.34 3.69
C VAL A 39 -7.94 5.41 4.77
N GLN A 40 -8.96 6.25 4.63
CA GLN A 40 -9.28 7.25 5.65
C GLN A 40 -9.69 6.62 6.98
N SER A 41 -10.37 5.47 6.93
CA SER A 41 -10.79 4.71 8.13
C SER A 41 -9.68 3.84 8.74
N PHE A 42 -8.55 3.68 8.05
CA PHE A 42 -7.48 2.81 8.51
C PHE A 42 -6.68 3.48 9.65
N PRO A 43 -6.33 2.75 10.73
CA PRO A 43 -5.70 3.33 11.92
C PRO A 43 -4.38 4.05 11.66
N SER A 44 -3.53 3.50 10.77
CA SER A 44 -2.20 4.06 10.45
C SER A 44 -1.96 4.02 8.94
N ARG A 45 -1.97 5.18 8.29
CA ARG A 45 -1.90 5.27 6.81
C ARG A 45 -0.50 4.96 6.26
N ASP A 46 0.52 5.19 7.06
CA ASP A 46 1.91 4.80 6.83
C ASP A 46 2.10 3.28 6.75
N ASP A 47 1.24 2.49 7.40
CA ASP A 47 1.19 1.03 7.26
C ASP A 47 0.49 0.57 5.98
N VAL A 48 -0.13 1.48 5.21
CA VAL A 48 -0.83 1.17 3.97
C VAL A 48 0.10 1.40 2.78
N HIS A 49 0.47 0.32 2.09
CA HIS A 49 1.23 0.35 0.86
C HIS A 49 0.34 0.00 -0.34
N ILE A 50 0.21 0.94 -1.27
CA ILE A 50 -0.58 0.76 -2.49
C ILE A 50 0.36 0.67 -3.68
N TYR A 51 0.26 -0.45 -4.38
CA TYR A 51 1.04 -0.77 -5.55
C TYR A 51 0.19 -0.57 -6.81
N PHE A 52 0.64 0.32 -7.69
CA PHE A 52 0.11 0.53 -9.03
C PHE A 52 0.99 -0.30 -9.98
N GLY A 53 0.42 -1.40 -10.48
CA GLY A 53 1.08 -2.29 -11.42
C GLY A 53 1.18 -1.71 -12.82
N ASN A 54 1.50 -2.57 -13.78
CA ASN A 54 1.80 -2.16 -15.16
C ASN A 54 0.58 -1.63 -15.93
N VAL A 55 -0.64 -1.92 -15.47
CA VAL A 55 -1.86 -1.45 -16.11
C VAL A 55 -2.23 -0.11 -15.50
N SER A 56 -2.25 0.93 -16.34
CA SER A 56 -2.71 2.26 -15.97
C SER A 56 -4.17 2.45 -16.33
N PHE A 57 -4.94 2.98 -15.39
CA PHE A 57 -6.32 3.40 -15.59
C PHE A 57 -6.42 4.92 -15.63
N GLU A 58 -7.49 5.41 -16.24
CA GLU A 58 -7.80 6.83 -16.19
C GLU A 58 -7.98 7.29 -14.73
N GLY A 59 -7.33 8.39 -14.38
CA GLY A 59 -7.39 8.96 -13.02
C GLY A 59 -6.40 8.37 -12.02
N ASP A 60 -5.63 7.33 -12.35
CA ASP A 60 -4.65 6.72 -11.43
C ASP A 60 -3.64 7.73 -10.90
N ARG A 61 -3.13 8.62 -11.75
CA ARG A 61 -2.21 9.68 -11.32
C ARG A 61 -2.82 10.60 -10.26
N ILE A 62 -4.11 10.89 -10.35
CA ILE A 62 -4.83 11.72 -9.36
C ILE A 62 -5.02 10.92 -8.08
N LEU A 63 -5.41 9.64 -8.19
CA LEU A 63 -5.57 8.74 -7.07
C LEU A 63 -4.26 8.56 -6.28
N MET A 64 -3.15 8.30 -6.98
CA MET A 64 -1.82 8.20 -6.39
C MET A 64 -1.45 9.43 -5.56
N ARG A 65 -1.65 10.64 -6.11
CA ARG A 65 -1.38 11.89 -5.39
C ARG A 65 -2.22 12.03 -4.14
N LYS A 66 -3.51 11.67 -4.20
CA LYS A 66 -4.40 11.70 -3.03
C LYS A 66 -3.94 10.70 -1.96
N LEU A 67 -3.59 9.48 -2.34
CA LEU A 67 -3.10 8.45 -1.43
C LEU A 67 -1.78 8.87 -0.75
N GLN A 68 -0.84 9.42 -1.51
CA GLN A 68 0.40 9.98 -0.97
C GLN A 68 0.14 11.14 0.00
N ALA A 69 -0.78 12.05 -0.35
CA ALA A 69 -1.15 13.17 0.52
C ALA A 69 -1.80 12.72 1.83
N MET A 70 -2.42 11.54 1.87
CA MET A 70 -2.95 10.93 3.09
C MET A 70 -1.89 10.23 3.94
N GLY A 71 -0.65 10.10 3.45
CA GLY A 71 0.44 9.43 4.15
C GLY A 71 0.66 7.97 3.77
N CYS A 72 -0.05 7.45 2.76
CA CYS A 72 0.19 6.09 2.28
C CYS A 72 1.52 5.98 1.55
N ARG A 73 2.15 4.82 1.68
CA ARG A 73 3.23 4.43 0.78
C ARG A 73 2.62 4.09 -0.58
N VAL A 74 3.09 4.73 -1.64
CA VAL A 74 2.61 4.45 -3.01
C VAL A 74 3.80 4.09 -3.89
N THR A 75 3.68 2.99 -4.63
CA THR A 75 4.68 2.58 -5.63
C THR A 75 3.99 2.38 -6.97
N SER A 76 4.57 2.91 -8.04
CA SER A 76 4.11 2.67 -9.40
C SER A 76 5.25 2.07 -10.22
N ARG A 77 4.99 0.93 -10.87
CA ARG A 77 5.85 0.44 -11.95
C ARG A 77 5.34 1.00 -13.26
N GLN A 78 5.88 2.12 -13.68
CA GLN A 78 5.87 2.47 -15.10
C GLN A 78 7.03 1.73 -15.74
N TYR A 79 6.74 0.71 -16.56
CA TYR A 79 7.74 0.27 -17.53
C TYR A 79 8.00 1.45 -18.46
N GLN A 80 9.25 1.94 -18.49
CA GLN A 80 9.74 2.70 -19.63
C GLN A 80 9.77 1.70 -20.79
N GLY A 81 8.70 1.69 -21.59
CA GLY A 81 8.66 1.07 -22.90
C GLY A 81 9.37 1.96 -23.91
#